data_AF-A0A7V9ZYD2-F1
#
_entry.id   AF-A0A7V9ZYD2-F1
#
_cell.length_a   1.000
_cell.length_b   1.000
_cell.length_c   1.000
_cell.angle_alpha   90.00
_cell.angle_beta   90.00
_cell.angle_gamma   90.00
#
_symmetry.space_group_name_H-M   'P 1'
#
loop_
_entity.id
_entity.type
_entity.pdbx_description
1 polymer ?
#
loop_
_entity_poly.entity_id
_entity_poly.type
_entity_poly.pdbx_seq_one_letter_code
_entity_poly.pdbx_strand_id
1 'polypeptide(L)'
;MAQWILFGTSRRYLVLNAEMLMKTDTRQNSLEKYRQKIAGGGRNRAAAYELALASGRAHKPGDQISYYIKATPKKVAAYEAAKLASDFDPQNRDENTDYYVAKLDELVKKFGGILTEPKAPKQESLAL
;
A
#
# COMPACT_ATOMS: atom_id res chain seq x y z
N MET A 1 23.11 -41.52 -18.93
CA MET A 1 22.74 -41.35 -17.50
C MET A 1 23.06 -39.93 -17.08
N ALA A 2 22.10 -39.30 -16.38
CA ALA A 2 22.15 -38.02 -15.67
C ALA A 2 22.32 -36.73 -16.50
N GLN A 3 21.16 -36.28 -16.98
CA GLN A 3 20.82 -34.94 -17.44
C GLN A 3 21.22 -33.87 -16.41
N TRP A 4 21.71 -32.75 -16.95
CA TRP A 4 22.19 -31.57 -16.27
C TRP A 4 21.21 -30.97 -15.26
N ILE A 5 21.80 -30.45 -14.18
CA ILE A 5 21.19 -29.83 -13.01
C ILE A 5 20.14 -28.78 -13.41
N LEU A 6 18.89 -29.13 -13.10
CA LEU A 6 17.68 -28.37 -13.33
C LEU A 6 17.58 -27.18 -12.35
N PHE A 7 17.23 -26.03 -12.93
CA PHE A 7 16.56 -24.89 -12.30
C PHE A 7 17.29 -24.16 -11.17
N GLY A 8 17.96 -23.08 -11.58
CA GLY A 8 18.18 -21.92 -10.73
C GLY A 8 16.91 -21.51 -10.01
N THR A 9 17.11 -20.97 -8.81
CA THR A 9 16.15 -20.41 -7.86
C THR A 9 15.20 -19.42 -8.55
N SER A 10 14.20 -19.95 -9.26
CA SER A 10 13.06 -19.19 -9.72
C SER A 10 12.23 -18.93 -8.47
N ARG A 11 12.58 -17.84 -7.79
CA ARG A 11 11.73 -17.18 -6.82
C ARG A 11 10.50 -16.77 -7.63
N ARG A 12 9.54 -17.70 -7.76
CA ARG A 12 8.18 -17.40 -8.19
C ARG A 12 7.71 -16.36 -7.19
N TYR A 13 7.87 -15.08 -7.54
CA TYR A 13 7.19 -14.01 -6.85
C TYR A 13 5.74 -14.46 -6.84
N LEU A 14 5.21 -14.72 -5.65
CA LEU A 14 3.80 -14.95 -5.43
C LEU A 14 3.10 -13.88 -6.26
N VAL A 15 2.38 -14.30 -7.29
CA VAL A 15 1.60 -13.39 -8.11
C VAL A 15 0.59 -12.82 -7.15
N LEU A 16 0.90 -11.67 -6.56
CA LEU A 16 0.00 -10.98 -5.65
C LEU A 16 -1.28 -10.74 -6.45
N ASN A 17 -2.38 -11.35 -6.00
CA ASN A 17 -3.68 -11.10 -6.59
C ASN A 17 -3.93 -9.59 -6.54
N ALA A 18 -4.47 -9.01 -7.62
CA ALA A 18 -4.69 -7.57 -7.71
C ALA A 18 -5.50 -7.03 -6.52
N GLU A 19 -6.45 -7.85 -6.03
CA GLU A 19 -7.24 -7.58 -4.83
C GLU A 19 -6.41 -7.37 -3.56
N MET A 20 -5.24 -8.02 -3.45
CA MET A 20 -4.32 -7.85 -2.30
C MET A 20 -3.47 -6.56 -2.39
N LEU A 21 -3.38 -5.95 -3.56
CA LEU A 21 -2.64 -4.70 -3.79
C LEU A 21 -3.51 -3.45 -3.67
N MET A 22 -4.81 -3.62 -3.92
CA MET A 22 -5.76 -2.52 -3.96
C MET A 22 -6.03 -1.99 -2.56
N LYS A 23 -5.92 -0.67 -2.42
CA LYS A 23 -6.35 0.05 -1.23
C LYS A 23 -7.69 0.71 -1.49
N THR A 24 -8.66 0.46 -0.61
CA THR A 24 -9.95 1.15 -0.62
C THR A 24 -9.97 2.17 0.51
N ASP A 25 -10.08 3.45 0.17
CA ASP A 25 -10.25 4.53 1.14
C ASP A 25 -11.63 5.17 0.98
N THR A 26 -12.30 5.44 2.11
CA THR A 26 -13.57 6.17 2.15
C THR A 26 -13.33 7.67 2.27
N ARG A 27 -13.95 8.46 1.39
CA ARG A 27 -13.84 9.93 1.43
C ARG A 27 -14.80 10.52 2.46
N GLN A 28 -14.27 10.97 3.59
CA GLN A 28 -15.08 11.58 4.65
C GLN A 28 -15.49 13.04 4.38
N ASN A 29 -14.74 13.78 3.56
CA ASN A 29 -15.03 15.19 3.26
C ASN A 29 -15.42 15.38 1.80
N SER A 30 -16.14 16.47 1.50
CA SER A 30 -16.34 16.90 0.12
C SER A 30 -15.01 17.28 -0.55
N LEU A 31 -14.97 17.20 -1.89
CA LEU A 31 -13.80 17.58 -2.69
C LEU A 31 -13.40 19.04 -2.49
N GLU A 32 -14.38 19.92 -2.32
CA GLU A 32 -14.16 21.34 -2.07
C GLU A 32 -13.47 21.57 -0.71
N LYS A 33 -13.98 20.96 0.36
CA LYS A 33 -13.36 21.02 1.69
C LYS A 33 -11.94 20.44 1.67
N TYR A 34 -11.72 19.39 0.89
CA TYR A 34 -10.38 18.83 0.68
C TYR A 34 -9.45 19.84 0.01
N ARG A 35 -9.86 20.45 -1.12
CA ARG A 35 -9.06 21.45 -1.84
C ARG A 35 -8.69 22.63 -0.96
N GLN A 36 -9.63 23.15 -0.17
CA GLN A 36 -9.37 24.25 0.76
C GLN A 36 -8.31 23.86 1.82
N LYS A 37 -8.38 22.65 2.36
CA LYS A 37 -7.38 22.16 3.34
C LYS A 37 -6.00 21.96 2.74
N ILE A 38 -5.90 21.47 1.50
CA ILE A 38 -4.62 21.36 0.79
C ILE A 38 -4.03 22.75 0.53
N ALA A 39 -4.85 23.69 0.04
CA ALA A 39 -4.40 25.06 -0.24
C ALA A 39 -3.94 25.81 1.01
N GLY A 40 -4.63 25.61 2.14
CA GLY A 40 -4.26 26.18 3.44
C GLY A 40 -3.18 25.40 4.20
N GLY A 41 -2.59 24.35 3.62
CA GLY A 41 -1.56 23.53 4.28
C GLY A 41 -2.06 22.68 5.46
N GLY A 42 -3.38 22.65 5.71
CA GLY A 42 -4.00 21.95 6.85
C GLY A 42 -4.13 20.43 6.65
N ARG A 43 -3.68 19.88 5.51
CA ARG A 43 -3.65 18.44 5.25
C ARG A 43 -2.64 18.08 4.16
N ASN A 44 -2.07 16.88 4.24
CA ASN A 44 -1.32 16.27 3.15
C ASN A 44 -2.25 15.75 2.03
N ARG A 45 -1.73 15.76 0.79
CA ARG A 45 -2.43 15.18 -0.36
C ARG A 45 -2.68 13.68 -0.18
N ALA A 46 -3.82 13.21 -0.65
CA ALA A 46 -4.25 11.83 -0.51
C ALA A 46 -4.73 11.26 -1.84
N ALA A 47 -4.18 10.09 -2.22
CA ALA A 47 -4.44 9.41 -3.49
C ALA A 47 -5.94 9.32 -3.83
N ALA A 48 -6.77 8.88 -2.89
CA ALA A 48 -8.22 8.76 -3.11
C ALA A 48 -8.89 10.09 -3.49
N TYR A 49 -8.47 11.21 -2.88
CA TYR A 49 -9.02 12.51 -3.22
C TYR A 49 -8.50 13.01 -4.57
N GLU A 50 -7.21 12.83 -4.86
CA GLU A 50 -6.63 13.22 -6.16
C GLU A 50 -7.25 12.43 -7.32
N LEU A 51 -7.46 11.11 -7.15
CA LEU A 51 -8.14 10.27 -8.13
C LEU A 51 -9.61 10.67 -8.32
N ALA A 52 -10.30 11.01 -7.23
CA ALA A 52 -11.67 11.52 -7.31
C ALA A 52 -11.75 12.83 -8.11
N LEU A 53 -10.78 13.73 -7.90
CA LEU A 53 -10.68 14.99 -8.63
C LEU A 53 -10.38 14.76 -10.11
N ALA A 54 -9.47 13.84 -10.42
CA ALA A 54 -9.07 13.50 -11.77
C ALA A 54 -10.19 12.81 -12.57
N SER A 55 -11.05 12.02 -11.91
CA SER A 55 -12.06 11.24 -12.62
C SER A 55 -13.25 12.06 -13.14
N GLY A 56 -13.36 13.35 -12.76
CA GLY A 56 -14.46 14.24 -13.19
C GLY A 56 -15.87 13.82 -12.79
N ARG A 57 -16.04 12.76 -11.98
CA ARG A 57 -17.35 12.26 -11.56
C ARG A 57 -17.89 13.08 -10.40
N ALA A 58 -19.22 13.20 -10.35
CA ALA A 58 -19.92 13.79 -9.21
C ALA A 58 -19.86 12.82 -8.01
N HIS A 59 -18.75 12.87 -7.27
CA HIS A 59 -18.55 11.99 -6.13
C HIS A 59 -19.11 12.59 -4.84
N LYS A 60 -19.92 11.82 -4.10
CA LYS A 60 -20.53 12.21 -2.83
C LYS A 60 -19.61 11.87 -1.63
N PRO A 61 -19.71 12.62 -0.52
CA PRO A 61 -19.11 12.18 0.75
C PRO A 61 -19.60 10.77 1.10
N GLY A 62 -18.69 9.90 1.52
CA GLY A 62 -18.97 8.48 1.74
C GLY A 62 -18.60 7.56 0.58
N ASP A 63 -18.31 8.11 -0.61
CA ASP A 63 -17.85 7.29 -1.73
C ASP A 63 -16.50 6.62 -1.41
N GLN A 64 -16.41 5.35 -1.79
CA GLN A 64 -15.21 4.54 -1.70
C GLN A 64 -14.42 4.64 -3.00
N ILE A 65 -13.11 4.78 -2.88
CA ILE A 65 -12.20 4.75 -4.02
C ILE A 65 -11.16 3.68 -3.78
N SER A 66 -11.19 2.67 -4.65
CA SER A 66 -10.20 1.61 -4.71
C SER A 66 -9.11 1.98 -5.72
N TYR A 67 -7.85 1.91 -5.30
CA TYR A 67 -6.71 2.29 -6.12
C TYR A 67 -5.47 1.43 -5.84
N TYR A 68 -4.53 1.46 -6.77
CA TYR A 68 -3.21 0.84 -6.64
C TYR A 68 -2.11 1.84 -7.01
N ILE A 69 -0.86 1.54 -6.63
CA ILE A 69 0.30 2.37 -6.97
C ILE A 69 1.00 1.77 -8.17
N LYS A 70 1.08 2.55 -9.26
CA LYS A 70 1.72 2.13 -10.50
C LYS A 70 3.21 2.44 -10.49
N ALA A 71 3.99 1.67 -11.26
CA ALA A 71 5.38 1.96 -11.50
C ALA A 71 5.53 3.27 -12.29
N THR A 72 6.54 4.05 -11.92
CA THR A 72 6.86 5.33 -12.55
C THR A 72 8.35 5.38 -12.88
N PRO A 73 8.76 6.01 -14.00
CA PRO A 73 10.18 6.07 -14.38
C PRO A 73 11.05 6.83 -13.38
N LYS A 74 10.43 7.74 -12.61
CA LYS A 74 11.06 8.54 -11.57
C LYS A 74 10.30 8.32 -10.26
N LYS A 75 10.99 8.35 -9.13
CA LYS A 75 10.38 8.26 -7.81
C LYS A 75 9.51 9.50 -7.56
N VAL A 76 8.20 9.32 -7.60
CA VAL A 76 7.20 10.36 -7.30
C VAL A 76 6.48 10.06 -5.99
N ALA A 77 5.69 11.01 -5.50
CA ALA A 77 4.86 10.77 -4.34
C ALA A 77 3.79 9.71 -4.65
N ALA A 78 3.43 8.88 -3.66
CA ALA A 78 2.47 7.79 -3.87
C ALA A 78 1.10 8.27 -4.37
N TYR A 79 0.66 9.48 -4.00
CA TYR A 79 -0.59 10.04 -4.50
C TYR A 79 -0.56 10.39 -5.99
N GLU A 80 0.63 10.66 -6.55
CA GLU A 80 0.82 10.96 -7.98
C GLU A 80 0.94 9.68 -8.81
N ALA A 81 1.51 8.63 -8.23
CA ALA A 81 1.58 7.30 -8.85
C ALA A 81 0.31 6.45 -8.66
N ALA A 82 -0.73 6.99 -8.00
CA ALA A 82 -1.96 6.25 -7.78
C ALA A 82 -2.78 6.13 -9.07
N LYS A 83 -3.41 4.97 -9.27
CA LYS A 83 -4.30 4.67 -10.40
C LYS A 83 -5.54 3.92 -9.91
N LEU A 84 -6.69 4.14 -10.55
CA LEU A 84 -7.95 3.50 -10.13
C LEU A 84 -7.84 1.99 -10.28
N ALA A 85 -8.41 1.25 -9.33
CA ALA A 85 -8.49 -0.21 -9.40
C ALA A 85 -9.24 -0.70 -10.64
N SER A 86 -10.21 0.08 -11.13
CA SER A 86 -10.93 -0.20 -12.39
C SER A 86 -10.03 -0.23 -13.62
N ASP A 87 -8.88 0.42 -13.56
CA ASP A 87 -7.95 0.58 -14.68
C ASP A 87 -6.79 -0.42 -14.59
N PHE A 88 -6.88 -1.38 -13.67
CA PHE A 88 -5.90 -2.46 -13.52
C PHE A 88 -6.08 -3.48 -14.65
N ASP A 89 -5.00 -3.75 -15.38
CA ASP A 89 -4.95 -4.76 -16.43
C ASP A 89 -4.12 -5.97 -15.95
N PRO A 90 -4.75 -7.13 -15.69
CA PRO A 90 -4.04 -8.33 -15.27
C PRO A 90 -3.04 -8.87 -16.32
N GLN A 91 -3.23 -8.55 -17.60
CA GLN A 91 -2.34 -8.97 -18.68
C GLN A 91 -1.15 -8.01 -18.85
N ASN A 92 -1.34 -6.74 -18.50
CA ASN A 92 -0.30 -5.70 -18.54
C ASN A 92 -0.16 -5.02 -17.17
N ARG A 93 0.43 -5.78 -16.24
CA ARG A 93 0.64 -5.38 -14.85
C ARG A 93 1.60 -4.21 -14.75
N ASP A 94 1.10 -3.05 -14.37
CA ASP A 94 1.85 -1.82 -14.19
C ASP A 94 2.01 -1.42 -12.71
N GLU A 95 1.73 -2.30 -11.75
CA GLU A 95 1.92 -2.00 -10.33
C GLU A 95 3.39 -1.82 -9.94
N ASN A 96 3.61 -1.03 -8.89
CA ASN A 96 4.93 -0.83 -8.30
C ASN A 96 5.19 -1.86 -7.18
N THR A 97 5.69 -3.04 -7.52
CA THR A 97 5.99 -4.10 -6.54
C THR A 97 6.96 -3.63 -5.45
N ASP A 98 8.00 -2.88 -5.80
CA ASP A 98 9.01 -2.38 -4.85
C ASP A 98 8.39 -1.46 -3.79
N TYR A 99 7.43 -0.62 -4.19
CA TYR A 99 6.67 0.22 -3.26
C TYR A 99 5.92 -0.62 -2.22
N TYR A 100 5.24 -1.69 -2.66
CA TYR A 100 4.48 -2.55 -1.76
C TYR A 100 5.38 -3.37 -0.83
N VAL A 101 6.50 -3.89 -1.33
CA VAL A 101 7.50 -4.59 -0.50
C VAL A 101 8.06 -3.65 0.58
N ALA A 102 8.51 -2.46 0.19
CA ALA A 102 9.01 -1.46 1.14
C ALA A 102 7.95 -1.08 2.18
N LYS A 103 6.67 -0.97 1.77
CA LYS A 103 5.58 -0.67 2.69
C LYS A 103 5.35 -1.79 3.70
N LEU A 104 5.45 -3.05 3.28
CA LEU A 104 5.35 -4.19 4.18
C LEU A 104 6.52 -4.20 5.17
N ASP A 105 7.74 -3.94 4.72
CA ASP A 105 8.92 -3.85 5.60
C ASP A 105 8.77 -2.74 6.66
N GLU A 106 8.25 -1.57 6.28
CA GLU A 106 7.93 -0.49 7.21
C GLU A 106 6.91 -0.94 8.28
N LEU A 107 5.86 -1.65 7.87
CA LEU A 107 4.84 -2.15 8.78
C LEU A 107 5.41 -3.21 9.73
N VAL A 108 6.15 -4.19 9.20
CA VAL A 108 6.83 -5.21 10.00
C VAL A 108 7.74 -4.54 11.03
N LYS A 109 8.52 -3.53 10.64
CA LYS A 109 9.38 -2.79 11.56
C LYS A 109 8.57 -2.04 12.63
N LYS A 110 7.47 -1.41 12.25
CA LYS A 110 6.59 -0.66 13.18
C LYS A 110 5.94 -1.58 14.22
N PHE A 111 5.51 -2.77 13.81
CA PHE A 111 4.82 -3.72 14.67
C PHE A 111 5.74 -4.77 15.30
N GLY A 112 7.01 -4.87 14.88
CA GLY A 112 7.96 -5.86 15.36
C GLY A 112 8.16 -5.83 16.88
N GLY A 113 8.13 -4.64 17.50
CA GLY A 113 8.24 -4.50 18.96
C GLY A 113 7.03 -5.06 19.73
N ILE A 114 5.87 -5.16 19.09
CA ILE A 114 4.64 -5.74 19.67
C ILE A 114 4.62 -7.26 19.50
N LEU A 115 5.27 -7.76 18.45
CA LEU A 115 5.35 -9.20 18.13
C LEU A 115 6.46 -9.93 18.88
N THR A 116 7.42 -9.21 19.46
CA THR A 116 8.36 -9.78 20.43
C THR A 116 7.60 -10.18 21.69
N GLU A 117 7.51 -11.48 21.96
CA GLU A 117 6.95 -12.03 23.19
C GLU A 117 7.55 -11.30 24.41
N PRO A 118 6.74 -11.04 25.46
CA PRO A 118 7.30 -10.53 26.70
C PRO A 118 8.36 -11.51 27.18
N LYS A 119 9.61 -11.03 27.33
CA LYS A 119 10.64 -11.78 28.06
C LYS A 119 10.01 -12.19 29.40
N ALA A 120 9.88 -13.50 29.62
CA ALA A 120 9.38 -14.03 30.87
C ALA A 120 10.12 -13.35 32.03
N PRO A 121 9.43 -12.80 33.04
CA PRO A 121 10.10 -12.21 34.18
C PRO A 121 10.98 -13.28 34.81
N LYS A 122 12.26 -12.96 35.01
CA LYS A 122 13.21 -13.83 35.71
C LYS A 122 12.68 -13.96 37.14
N GLN A 123 12.01 -15.08 37.45
CA GLN A 123 11.57 -15.37 38.81
C GLN A 123 12.81 -15.44 39.70
N GLU A 124 12.98 -14.45 40.57
CA GLU A 124 13.89 -14.58 41.70
C GLU A 124 13.22 -15.48 42.72
N SER A 125 13.76 -16.69 42.88
CA SER A 125 13.35 -17.59 43.96
C SER A 125 13.88 -17.00 45.27
N LEU A 126 12.98 -16.47 46.10
CA LEU A 126 13.27 -16.24 47.51
C LEU A 126 13.47 -17.61 48.18
N ALA A 127 14.72 -17.92 48.51
CA ALA A 127 15.04 -19.01 49.41
C ALA A 127 14.51 -18.64 50.80
N LEU A 128 13.59 -19.44 51.32
CA LEU A 128 13.16 -19.43 52.72
C LEU A 128 14.14 -20.21 53.60
#